data_AF-A0A662HHZ3-F1
#
_entry.id   AF-A0A662HHZ3-F1
#
_cell.length_a   1.000
_cell.length_b   1.000
_cell.length_c   1.000
_cell.angle_alpha   90.00
_cell.angle_beta   90.00
_cell.angle_gamma   90.00
#
_symmetry.space_group_name_H-M   'P 1'
#
loop_
_entity.id
_entity.type
_entity.pdbx_description
1 polymer ?
#
loop_
_entity_poly.entity_id
_entity_poly.type
_entity_poly.pdbx_seq_one_letter_code
_entity_poly.pdbx_strand_id
1 'polypeptide(L)'
;MIVAIVAILIMYWTPITISVGDYVYRLGGYPWVAPNPHARNFFLWMGLAISAGGALLIALELKLSREIEGAGEVESAEAGEEDFGL
;
A
#
# COMPACT_ATOMS: atom_id res chain seq x y z
N MET A 1 6.80 -5.52 1.04
CA MET A 1 5.39 -5.69 0.60
C MET A 1 4.71 -4.34 0.36
N ILE A 2 4.67 -3.45 1.35
CA ILE A 2 4.04 -2.12 1.28
C ILE A 2 4.51 -1.29 0.08
N VAL A 3 5.82 -1.24 -0.19
CA VAL A 3 6.39 -0.49 -1.34
C VAL A 3 5.81 -0.94 -2.68
N ALA A 4 5.59 -2.25 -2.86
CA ALA A 4 5.01 -2.79 -4.09
C ALA A 4 3.53 -2.41 -4.24
N ILE A 5 2.77 -2.44 -3.14
CA ILE A 5 1.37 -2.00 -3.11
C ILE A 5 1.27 -0.52 -3.49
N VAL A 6 2.13 0.31 -2.91
CA VAL A 6 2.19 1.76 -3.22
C VAL A 6 2.56 1.99 -4.69
N ALA A 7 3.56 1.29 -5.21
CA ALA A 7 3.98 1.42 -6.61
C ALA A 7 2.84 1.04 -7.59
N ILE A 8 2.12 -0.05 -7.30
CA ILE A 8 0.95 -0.48 -8.09
C ILE A 8 -0.16 0.57 -8.04
N LEU A 9 -0.44 1.15 -6.86
CA LEU A 9 -1.44 2.20 -6.73
C LEU A 9 -1.06 3.46 -7.51
N ILE A 10 0.20 3.88 -7.44
CA ILE A 10 0.69 5.02 -8.22
C ILE A 10 0.51 4.77 -9.71
N MET A 11 0.86 3.57 -10.19
CA MET A 11 0.69 3.19 -11.60
C MET A 11 -0.80 3.08 -11.99
N TYR A 12 -1.68 2.62 -11.09
CA TYR A 12 -3.12 2.55 -11.34
C TYR A 12 -3.73 3.95 -11.51
N TRP A 13 -3.37 4.88 -10.62
CA TRP A 13 -3.94 6.21 -10.56
C TRP A 13 -3.27 7.22 -11.48
N THR A 14 -1.97 7.07 -11.77
CA THR A 14 -1.20 8.09 -12.48
C THR A 14 -0.94 7.63 -13.92
N PRO A 15 -1.36 8.40 -14.93
CA PRO A 15 -1.00 8.11 -16.30
C PRO A 15 0.48 8.46 -16.50
N ILE A 16 1.30 7.45 -16.74
CA ILE A 16 2.73 7.61 -17.04
C ILE A 16 2.86 7.61 -18.56
N THR A 17 3.44 8.68 -19.10
CA THR A 17 3.74 8.79 -20.52
C THR A 17 5.22 8.54 -20.75
N ILE A 18 5.53 7.62 -21.64
CA ILE A 18 6.90 7.29 -22.05
C ILE A 18 6.96 7.51 -23.55
N SER A 19 7.83 8.43 -23.98
CA SER A 19 8.09 8.66 -25.40
C SER A 19 9.30 7.83 -25.82
N VAL A 20 9.12 6.97 -26.83
CA VAL A 20 10.19 6.14 -27.39
C VAL A 20 10.21 6.35 -28.90
N GLY A 21 11.20 7.10 -29.38
CA GLY A 21 11.22 7.58 -30.76
C GLY A 21 9.98 8.42 -31.07
N ASP A 22 9.25 8.05 -32.12
CA ASP A 22 8.01 8.71 -32.53
C ASP A 22 6.74 8.17 -31.82
N TYR A 23 6.86 7.14 -30.99
CA TYR A 23 5.73 6.52 -30.30
C TYR A 23 5.57 7.05 -28.87
N VAL A 24 4.35 7.45 -28.52
CA VAL A 24 3.97 7.84 -27.16
C VAL A 24 3.20 6.70 -26.50
N TYR A 25 3.87 5.99 -25.59
CA TYR A 25 3.24 4.95 -24.78
C TYR A 25 2.61 5.57 -23.53
N ARG A 26 1.37 5.18 -23.24
CA ARG A 26 0.66 5.53 -22.00
C ARG A 26 0.50 4.28 -21.16
N LEU A 27 1.06 4.31 -19.96
CA LEU A 27 0.98 3.23 -18.98
C LEU A 27 0.17 3.72 -17.78
N GLY A 28 -0.71 2.84 -17.30
CA GLY A 28 -1.46 3.14 -16.08
C GLY A 28 -2.53 4.22 -16.24
N GLY A 29 -2.90 4.85 -15.12
CA GLY A 29 -3.91 5.90 -15.10
C GLY A 29 -5.28 5.44 -15.59
N TYR A 30 -5.66 4.19 -15.32
CA TYR A 30 -6.87 3.55 -15.86
C TYR A 30 -8.16 4.38 -15.72
N PRO A 31 -8.40 5.08 -14.58
CA PRO A 31 -9.57 5.94 -14.47
C PRO A 31 -9.58 7.09 -15.50
N TRP A 32 -8.41 7.61 -15.87
CA TRP A 32 -8.27 8.77 -16.76
C TRP A 32 -8.23 8.40 -18.24
N VAL A 33 -7.81 7.18 -18.56
CA VAL A 33 -7.71 6.68 -19.94
C VAL A 33 -9.04 6.07 -20.41
N ALA A 34 -10.01 5.88 -19.52
CA ALA A 34 -11.30 5.29 -19.84
C ALA A 34 -12.04 6.08 -20.96
N PRO A 35 -12.54 5.39 -22.01
CA PRO A 35 -13.06 6.06 -23.22
C PRO A 35 -14.44 6.69 -23.05
N ASN A 36 -15.19 6.30 -22.01
CA ASN A 36 -16.53 6.83 -21.76
C ASN A 36 -16.75 7.16 -20.27
N PRO A 37 -17.70 8.06 -19.94
CA PRO A 37 -17.93 8.52 -18.56
C PRO A 37 -18.35 7.41 -17.60
N HIS A 38 -19.08 6.40 -18.08
CA HIS A 38 -19.55 5.28 -17.27
C HIS A 38 -18.39 4.37 -16.85
N ALA A 39 -17.52 4.01 -17.80
CA ALA A 39 -16.32 3.23 -17.56
C ALA A 39 -15.35 3.99 -16.65
N ARG A 40 -15.18 5.30 -16.86
CA ARG A 40 -14.39 6.14 -15.95
C ARG A 40 -14.89 6.04 -14.51
N ASN A 41 -16.20 6.20 -14.31
CA ASN A 41 -16.79 6.14 -12.97
C ASN A 41 -16.57 4.76 -12.32
N PHE A 42 -16.73 3.68 -13.09
CA PHE A 42 -16.43 2.33 -12.64
C PHE A 42 -14.98 2.17 -12.18
N PHE A 43 -14.00 2.61 -12.99
CA PHE A 43 -12.58 2.54 -12.63
C PHE A 43 -12.21 3.42 -11.44
N LEU A 44 -12.88 4.55 -11.24
CA LEU A 44 -12.72 5.38 -10.04
C LEU A 44 -13.17 4.64 -8.78
N TRP A 45 -14.37 4.05 -8.80
CA TRP A 45 -14.89 3.30 -7.65
C TRP A 45 -14.07 2.05 -7.35
N MET A 46 -13.65 1.32 -8.38
CA MET A 46 -12.78 0.16 -8.22
C MET A 46 -11.42 0.56 -7.63
N GLY A 47 -10.81 1.62 -8.15
CA GLY A 47 -9.55 2.16 -7.63
C GLY A 47 -9.67 2.56 -6.16
N LEU A 48 -10.77 3.23 -5.81
CA LEU A 48 -11.04 3.65 -4.44
C LEU A 48 -11.22 2.45 -3.50
N ALA A 49 -11.97 1.43 -3.91
CA ALA A 49 -12.15 0.20 -3.14
C ALA A 49 -10.83 -0.53 -2.89
N ILE A 50 -9.99 -0.67 -3.92
CA ILE A 50 -8.67 -1.31 -3.80
C ILE A 50 -7.74 -0.48 -2.89
N SER A 51 -7.76 0.84 -3.03
CA SER A 51 -6.93 1.74 -2.21
C SER A 51 -7.33 1.70 -0.74
N ALA A 52 -8.65 1.67 -0.46
CA ALA A 52 -9.17 1.52 0.89
C ALA A 52 -8.82 0.16 1.50
N GLY A 53 -8.97 -0.93 0.74
CA GLY A 53 -8.57 -2.26 1.16
C GLY A 53 -7.06 -2.37 1.44
N GLY A 54 -6.23 -1.80 0.56
CA GLY A 54 -4.79 -1.74 0.75
C GLY A 54 -4.39 -0.96 2.00
N ALA A 55 -4.99 0.21 2.23
CA ALA A 55 -4.74 1.00 3.43
C ALA A 55 -5.13 0.26 4.71
N LEU A 56 -6.25 -0.48 4.70
CA LEU A 56 -6.67 -1.30 5.83
C LEU A 56 -5.66 -2.42 6.12
N LEU A 57 -5.17 -3.12 5.09
CA LEU A 57 -4.16 -4.16 5.25
C LEU A 57 -2.85 -3.60 5.83
N ILE A 58 -2.40 -2.44 5.36
CA ILE A 58 -1.21 -1.76 5.91
C ILE A 58 -1.43 -1.38 7.37
N ALA A 59 -2.61 -0.84 7.71
CA ALA A 59 -2.93 -0.48 9.09
C ALA A 59 -2.95 -1.70 10.02
N LEU A 60 -3.47 -2.84 9.55
CA LEU A 60 -3.46 -4.10 10.30
C LEU A 60 -2.03 -4.64 10.46
N GLU A 61 -1.21 -4.61 9.42
CA GLU A 61 0.19 -5.04 9.45
C GLU A 61 1.00 -4.21 10.46
N LEU A 62 0.82 -2.88 10.47
CA LEU A 62 1.47 -1.98 11.42
C LEU A 62 0.99 -2.21 12.86
N LYS A 63 -0.32 -2.44 13.05
CA LYS A 63 -0.88 -2.71 14.37
C LYS A 63 -0.33 -4.02 14.95
N LEU A 64 -0.33 -5.09 14.15
CA LEU A 64 0.19 -6.39 14.55
C LEU A 64 1.70 -6.34 14.81
N SER A 65 2.46 -5.63 13.98
CA SER A 65 3.92 -5.47 14.19
C SER A 65 4.22 -4.79 15.54
N ARG A 66 3.47 -3.73 15.89
CA ARG A 66 3.61 -3.06 17.18
C ARG A 66 3.24 -3.94 18.37
N GLU A 67 2.22 -4.77 18.22
CA GLU A 67 1.78 -5.68 19.28
C GLU A 67 2.83 -6.78 19.53
N ILE A 68 3.48 -7.26 18.47
CA ILE A 68 4.60 -8.22 18.55
C ILE A 68 5.85 -7.56 19.16
N GLU A 69 6.23 -6.36 18.71
CA GLU A 69 7.38 -5.62 19.27
C GLU A 69 7.16 -5.31 20.75
N GLY A 70 5.97 -4.83 21.12
CA GLY A 70 5.64 -4.53 22.52
C GLY A 70 5.61 -5.77 23.40
N ALA A 71 5.16 -6.92 22.89
CA ALA A 71 5.20 -8.18 23.64
C ALA A 71 6.64 -8.67 23.90
N GLY A 72 7.53 -8.54 22.90
CA GLY A 72 8.94 -8.92 23.05
C GLY A 72 9.73 -8.00 23.97
N GLU A 73 9.37 -6.71 24.03
CA GLU A 73 9.99 -5.74 24.94
C GLU A 73 9.62 -6.02 26.41
N VAL A 74 8.39 -6.45 26.69
CA VAL A 74 7.95 -6.86 28.03
C VAL A 74 8.65 -8.15 28.48
N GLU A 75 8.74 -9.16 27.60
CA GLU A 75 9.44 -10.42 27.90
C GLU A 75 10.95 -10.19 28.17
N SER A 76 11.59 -9.28 27.42
CA SER A 76 13.00 -8.93 27.63
C SER A 76 13.22 -8.12 28.93
N ALA A 77 12.25 -7.30 29.33
CA ALA A 77 12.29 -6.57 30.59
C ALA A 77 12.14 -7.50 31.81
N GLU A 78 11.21 -8.46 31.75
CA GLU A 78 11.06 -9.47 32.81
C GLU A 78 12.29 -10.39 32.90
N ALA A 79 12.85 -10.82 31.78
CA ALA A 79 14.09 -11.62 31.77
C ALA A 79 15.31 -10.85 32.32
N GLY A 80 15.37 -9.53 32.11
CA GLY A 80 16.39 -8.68 32.71
C GLY A 80 16.20 -8.46 34.21
N GLU A 81 14.96 -8.37 34.68
CA GLU A 81 14.67 -8.17 36.11
C GLU A 81 14.91 -9.45 36.92
N GLU A 82 14.76 -10.64 36.33
CA GLU A 82 15.14 -11.91 36.96
C GLU A 82 16.67 -12.11 37.07
N ASP A 83 17.48 -11.56 36.14
CA ASP A 83 18.96 -11.67 36.14
C ASP A 83 19.63 -10.69 37.11
N PHE A 84 19.00 -9.54 37.39
CA PHE A 84 19.48 -8.56 38.40
C PHE A 84 18.82 -8.72 39.79
N GLY A 85 17.95 -9.72 39.96
CA GLY A 85 17.18 -9.99 41.18
C GLY A 85 17.86 -10.85 42.26
N LEU A 86 19.18 -11.07 42.18
CA LEU A 86 19.98 -11.78 43.20
C LEU A 86 20.99 -10.88 43.90
#